data_AF-A0A421CLA3-F1
#
_entry.id   AF-A0A421CLA3-F1
#
_cell.length_a   1.000
_cell.length_b   1.000
_cell.length_c   1.000
_cell.angle_alpha   90.00
_cell.angle_beta   90.00
_cell.angle_gamma   90.00
#
_symmetry.space_group_name_H-M   'P 1'
#
loop_
_entity.id
_entity.type
_entity.pdbx_description
1 polymer ?
#
loop_
_entity_poly.entity_id
_entity_poly.type
_entity_poly.pdbx_seq_one_letter_code
_entity_poly.pdbx_strand_id
1 'polypeptide(L)'
;MGEIIYEQLKTLKSVEELHQRLKESGMKWNKAQLQLFLLMDSNIKKTGDLYSVKGNNLNTMILDIVDKVMEGKSIVPIKKIMEHVPNDIIVSAEEISKIAVQSGKYKLHHNRAILIRAKN
;
A
#
# COMPACT_ATOMS: atom_id res chain seq x y z
N MET A 1 6.45 -19.40 8.24
CA MET A 1 6.67 -18.68 9.53
C MET A 1 6.76 -17.18 9.32
N GLY A 2 7.63 -16.68 8.42
CA GLY A 2 7.59 -15.28 7.98
C GLY A 2 6.25 -14.90 7.32
N GLU A 3 5.64 -15.82 6.56
CA GLU A 3 4.36 -15.59 5.87
C GLU A 3 3.24 -14.99 6.75
N ILE A 4 3.09 -15.44 8.01
CA ILE A 4 2.06 -14.88 8.91
C ILE A 4 2.35 -13.40 9.23
N ILE A 5 3.62 -13.04 9.43
CA ILE A 5 4.03 -11.66 9.68
C ILE A 5 3.80 -10.83 8.41
N TYR A 6 4.16 -11.35 7.24
CA TYR A 6 3.93 -10.71 5.94
C TYR A 6 2.44 -10.50 5.65
N GLU A 7 1.58 -11.47 5.97
CA GLU A 7 0.12 -11.37 5.85
C GLU A 7 -0.44 -10.28 6.77
N GLN A 8 0.04 -10.15 8.01
CA GLN A 8 -0.39 -9.07 8.89
C GLN A 8 0.13 -7.69 8.44
N LEU A 9 1.33 -7.64 7.88
CA LEU A 9 1.98 -6.44 7.35
C LEU A 9 1.51 -6.04 5.93
N LYS A 10 0.50 -6.73 5.39
CA LYS A 10 -0.27 -6.29 4.20
C LYS A 10 -0.97 -4.94 4.42
N THR A 11 -1.24 -4.60 5.67
CA THR A 11 -1.82 -3.32 6.12
C THR A 11 -0.84 -2.64 7.06
N LEU A 12 -0.92 -1.31 7.18
CA LEU A 12 -0.07 -0.56 8.11
C LEU A 12 -0.40 -0.96 9.54
N LYS A 13 0.62 -1.39 10.30
CA LYS A 13 0.46 -1.81 11.71
C LYS A 13 1.57 -1.29 12.59
N SER A 14 1.22 -0.97 13.83
CA SER A 14 2.20 -0.73 14.89
C SER A 14 2.83 -2.05 15.34
N VAL A 15 3.98 -1.96 16.00
CA VAL A 15 4.63 -3.13 16.62
C VAL A 15 3.72 -3.77 17.66
N GLU A 16 3.00 -2.95 18.42
CA GLU A 16 2.03 -3.37 19.44
C GLU A 16 0.91 -4.21 18.84
N GLU A 17 0.26 -3.70 17.79
CA GLU A 17 -0.85 -4.40 17.12
C GLU A 17 -0.35 -5.70 16.49
N LEU A 18 0.80 -5.67 15.83
CA LEU A 18 1.39 -6.84 15.21
C LEU A 18 1.75 -7.90 16.26
N HIS A 19 2.38 -7.51 17.37
CA HIS A 19 2.73 -8.42 18.46
C HIS A 19 1.51 -9.08 19.09
N GLN A 20 0.42 -8.33 19.28
CA GLN A 20 -0.83 -8.86 19.82
C GLN A 20 -1.46 -9.90 18.88
N ARG A 21 -1.56 -9.60 17.57
CA ARG A 21 -2.11 -10.52 16.58
C ARG A 21 -1.26 -11.78 16.39
N LEU A 22 0.06 -11.65 16.47
CA LEU A 22 0.97 -12.80 16.42
C LEU A 22 0.77 -13.71 17.65
N LYS A 23 0.57 -13.11 18.83
CA LYS A 23 0.23 -13.85 20.05
C LYS A 23 -1.10 -14.59 19.93
N GLU A 24 -2.12 -13.95 19.37
CA GLU A 24 -3.43 -14.56 19.08
C GLU A 24 -3.32 -15.71 18.06
N SER A 25 -2.37 -15.61 17.12
CA SER A 25 -2.04 -16.67 16.16
C SER A 25 -1.17 -17.79 16.76
N GLY A 26 -0.92 -17.78 18.07
CA GLY A 26 -0.13 -18.79 18.78
C GLY A 26 1.39 -18.62 18.69
N MET A 27 1.88 -17.51 18.12
CA MET A 27 3.31 -17.24 17.98
C MET A 27 3.91 -16.69 19.28
N LYS A 28 4.99 -17.32 19.77
CA LYS A 28 5.65 -16.96 21.04
C LYS A 28 6.80 -15.97 20.89
N TRP A 29 6.73 -15.10 19.88
CA TRP A 29 7.75 -14.08 19.67
C TRP A 29 7.61 -12.97 20.69
N ASN A 30 8.73 -12.53 21.25
CA ASN A 30 8.75 -11.34 22.08
C ASN A 30 8.87 -10.07 21.21
N LYS A 31 8.55 -8.92 21.79
CA LYS A 31 8.61 -7.63 21.08
C LYS A 31 9.98 -7.33 20.47
N ALA A 32 11.07 -7.69 21.15
CA ALA A 32 12.43 -7.41 20.67
C ALA A 32 12.77 -8.24 19.41
N GLN A 33 12.36 -9.51 19.37
CA GLN A 33 12.51 -10.38 18.19
C GLN A 33 11.69 -9.85 17.01
N LEU A 34 10.47 -9.39 17.26
CA LEU A 34 9.62 -8.78 16.24
C LEU A 34 10.24 -7.49 15.70
N GLN A 35 10.70 -6.59 16.56
CA GLN A 35 11.37 -5.35 16.16
C GLN A 35 12.64 -5.63 15.34
N LEU A 36 13.45 -6.60 15.77
CA LEU A 36 14.66 -6.98 15.03
C LEU A 36 14.32 -7.49 13.63
N PHE A 37 13.29 -8.33 13.48
CA PHE A 37 12.81 -8.80 12.19
C PHE A 37 12.34 -7.64 11.29
N LEU A 38 11.54 -6.72 11.84
CA LEU A 38 11.04 -5.54 11.12
C LEU A 38 12.17 -4.61 10.65
N LEU A 39 13.28 -4.55 11.40
CA LEU A 39 14.46 -3.73 11.07
C LEU A 39 15.38 -4.41 10.05
N MET A 40 15.53 -5.72 10.13
CA MET A 40 16.46 -6.48 9.29
C MET A 40 15.89 -6.76 7.90
N ASP A 41 14.57 -6.88 7.77
CA ASP A 41 13.96 -7.24 6.51
C ASP A 41 13.82 -6.02 5.57
N SER A 42 14.66 -6.00 4.53
CA SER A 42 14.65 -4.95 3.51
C SER A 42 13.33 -4.84 2.72
N ASN A 43 12.47 -5.86 2.81
CA ASN A 43 11.12 -5.85 2.25
C ASN A 43 10.10 -5.22 3.21
N ILE A 44 10.51 -4.67 4.35
CA ILE A 44 9.60 -3.99 5.28
C ILE A 44 9.90 -2.50 5.24
N LYS A 45 8.86 -1.71 5.02
CA LYS A 45 8.89 -0.24 5.07
C LYS A 45 8.32 0.24 6.39
N LYS A 46 9.06 1.12 7.05
CA LYS A 46 8.61 1.89 8.20
C LYS A 46 8.10 3.26 7.74
N THR A 47 6.88 3.61 8.13
CA THR A 47 6.24 4.91 7.90
C THR A 47 5.83 5.49 9.24
N GLY A 48 6.61 6.43 9.79
CA GLY A 48 6.45 6.87 11.17
C GLY A 48 6.66 5.72 12.15
N ASP A 49 5.66 5.42 12.98
CA ASP A 49 5.67 4.28 13.92
C ASP A 49 5.02 3.00 13.38
N LEU A 50 4.63 2.99 12.10
CA LEU A 50 3.92 1.88 11.46
C LEU A 50 4.81 1.14 10.47
N TYR A 51 4.56 -0.16 10.29
CA TYR A 51 5.29 -1.05 9.41
C TYR A 51 4.38 -1.67 8.34
N SER A 52 4.93 -1.93 7.15
CA SER A 52 4.24 -2.57 6.02
C SER A 52 5.22 -3.30 5.10
N VAL A 53 4.75 -4.24 4.27
CA VAL A 53 5.61 -4.91 3.28
C VAL A 53 5.81 -4.02 2.03
N LYS A 54 7.07 -3.73 1.73
CA LYS A 54 7.59 -3.10 0.52
C LYS A 54 7.28 -3.99 -0.70
N GLY A 55 6.31 -3.58 -1.49
CA GLY A 55 6.19 -3.99 -2.89
C GLY A 55 4.95 -4.77 -3.30
N ASN A 56 4.13 -5.34 -2.41
CA ASN A 56 3.13 -6.30 -2.89
C ASN A 56 1.71 -6.20 -2.35
N ASN A 57 1.30 -5.06 -1.80
CA ASN A 57 -0.13 -4.84 -1.55
C ASN A 57 -0.59 -3.42 -1.85
N LEU A 58 0.23 -2.43 -1.52
CA LEU A 58 -0.16 -1.03 -1.74
C LEU A 58 -0.24 -0.71 -3.23
N ASN A 59 0.75 -1.10 -4.05
CA ASN A 59 0.71 -0.83 -5.48
C ASN A 59 -0.46 -1.52 -6.18
N THR A 60 -0.73 -2.78 -5.84
CA THR A 60 -1.83 -3.55 -6.42
C THR A 60 -3.19 -3.03 -5.95
N MET A 61 -3.36 -2.78 -4.64
CA MET A 61 -4.59 -2.18 -4.11
C MET A 61 -4.87 -0.81 -4.69
N ILE A 62 -3.85 0.05 -4.78
CA ILE A 62 -3.99 1.37 -5.40
C ILE A 62 -4.33 1.23 -6.88
N LEU A 63 -3.72 0.29 -7.60
CA LEU A 63 -4.04 0.03 -8.99
C LEU A 63 -5.48 -0.50 -9.16
N ASP A 64 -5.96 -1.37 -8.27
CA ASP A 64 -7.34 -1.86 -8.27
C ASP A 64 -8.35 -0.74 -8.00
N ILE A 65 -8.04 0.16 -7.04
CA ILE A 65 -8.84 1.36 -6.77
C ILE A 65 -8.86 2.27 -7.99
N VAL A 66 -7.70 2.50 -8.63
CA VAL A 66 -7.61 3.28 -9.87
C VAL A 66 -8.44 2.63 -10.97
N ASP A 67 -8.30 1.32 -11.20
CA ASP A 67 -9.04 0.55 -12.22
C ASP A 67 -10.56 0.66 -11.99
N LYS A 68 -11.01 0.53 -10.74
CA LYS A 68 -12.43 0.66 -10.35
C LYS A 68 -12.97 2.08 -10.57
N VAL A 69 -12.24 3.11 -10.17
CA VAL A 69 -12.68 4.51 -10.36
C VAL A 69 -12.69 4.90 -11.84
N MET A 70 -11.74 4.34 -12.62
CA MET A 70 -11.61 4.48 -14.07
C MET A 70 -12.56 3.57 -14.86
N GLU A 71 -13.32 2.69 -14.21
CA GLU A 71 -14.30 1.84 -14.88
C GLU A 71 -15.35 2.72 -15.59
N GLY A 72 -15.49 2.54 -16.91
CA GLY A 72 -16.34 3.37 -17.77
C GLY A 72 -15.86 4.81 -18.00
N LYS A 73 -14.68 5.22 -17.48
CA LYS A 73 -14.15 6.58 -17.63
C LYS A 73 -12.79 6.58 -18.32
N SER A 74 -12.57 7.56 -19.20
CA SER A 74 -11.28 7.73 -19.90
C SER A 74 -10.32 8.67 -19.15
N ILE A 75 -10.86 9.54 -18.28
CA ILE A 75 -10.14 10.61 -17.60
C ILE A 75 -10.68 10.76 -16.19
N VAL A 76 -9.81 10.73 -15.17
CA VAL A 76 -10.18 10.90 -13.76
C VAL A 76 -9.15 11.77 -13.02
N PRO A 77 -9.57 12.78 -12.25
CA PRO A 77 -8.69 13.51 -11.33
C PRO A 77 -8.16 12.62 -10.21
N ILE A 78 -6.88 12.72 -9.86
CA ILE A 78 -6.26 11.92 -8.78
C ILE A 78 -6.94 12.17 -7.44
N LYS A 79 -7.38 13.40 -7.19
CA LYS A 79 -8.16 13.75 -5.99
C LYS A 79 -9.40 12.87 -5.82
N LYS A 80 -10.09 12.54 -6.92
CA LYS A 80 -11.26 11.65 -6.91
C LYS A 80 -10.89 10.20 -6.60
N ILE A 81 -9.68 9.78 -6.97
CA ILE A 81 -9.17 8.44 -6.63
C ILE A 81 -8.82 8.39 -5.14
N MET A 82 -8.20 9.44 -4.59
CA MET A 82 -7.91 9.55 -3.16
C MET A 82 -9.15 9.45 -2.28
N GLU A 83 -10.30 9.98 -2.74
CA GLU A 83 -11.59 9.83 -2.03
C GLU A 83 -12.06 8.37 -1.91
N HIS A 84 -11.55 7.47 -2.75
CA HIS A 84 -11.88 6.05 -2.75
C HIS A 84 -10.78 5.20 -2.09
N VAL A 85 -9.69 5.83 -1.65
CA VAL A 85 -8.63 5.14 -0.90
C VAL A 85 -9.10 4.99 0.56
N PRO A 86 -9.08 3.78 1.12
CA PRO A 86 -9.38 3.55 2.52
C PRO A 86 -8.50 4.41 3.44
N ASN A 87 -9.08 4.97 4.51
CA ASN A 87 -8.38 5.88 5.43
C ASN A 87 -7.20 5.22 6.18
N ASP A 88 -7.16 3.90 6.23
CA ASP A 88 -6.04 3.10 6.76
C ASP A 88 -4.84 3.02 5.81
N ILE A 89 -4.97 3.50 4.56
CA ILE A 89 -3.90 3.58 3.58
C ILE A 89 -3.40 5.02 3.48
N ILE A 90 -2.20 5.26 4.03
CA ILE A 90 -1.50 6.54 3.89
C ILE A 90 -0.76 6.54 2.55
N VAL A 91 -1.31 7.23 1.55
CA VAL A 91 -0.71 7.38 0.22
C VAL A 91 -0.89 8.80 -0.30
N SER A 92 0.16 9.35 -0.91
CA SER A 92 0.11 10.66 -1.55
C SER A 92 -0.46 10.59 -2.98
N ALA A 93 -0.96 11.73 -3.47
CA ALA A 93 -1.37 11.86 -4.88
C ALA A 93 -0.23 11.50 -5.85
N GLU A 94 1.01 11.85 -5.51
CA GLU A 94 2.20 11.52 -6.31
C GLU A 94 2.47 10.01 -6.35
N GLU A 95 2.30 9.31 -5.23
CA GLU A 95 2.45 7.85 -5.18
C GLU A 95 1.38 7.15 -6.01
N ILE A 96 0.10 7.56 -5.91
CA ILE A 96 -0.98 7.04 -6.75
C ILE A 96 -0.64 7.23 -8.24
N SER A 97 -0.18 8.43 -8.59
CA SER A 97 0.23 8.78 -9.96
C SER A 97 1.35 7.88 -10.46
N LYS A 98 2.38 7.70 -9.64
CA LYS A 98 3.55 6.90 -9.97
C LYS A 98 3.18 5.43 -10.17
N ILE A 99 2.36 4.87 -9.28
CA ILE A 99 1.86 3.49 -9.37
C ILE A 99 1.04 3.30 -10.66
N ALA A 100 0.10 4.20 -10.92
CA ALA A 100 -0.75 4.13 -12.11
C ALA A 100 0.07 4.24 -13.42
N VAL A 101 1.05 5.14 -13.48
CA VAL A 101 1.92 5.28 -14.67
C VAL A 101 2.86 4.08 -14.83
N GLN A 102 3.43 3.57 -13.74
CA GLN A 102 4.28 2.38 -13.77
C GLN A 102 3.54 1.12 -14.24
N SER A 103 2.22 1.07 -14.09
CA SER A 103 1.40 -0.03 -14.63
C SER A 103 1.33 -0.07 -16.16
N GLY A 104 1.70 1.02 -16.86
CA GLY A 104 1.59 1.16 -18.31
C GLY A 104 0.16 1.37 -18.84
N LYS A 105 -0.87 1.08 -18.03
CA LYS A 105 -2.29 1.27 -18.40
C LYS A 105 -2.74 2.73 -18.40
N TYR A 106 -2.02 3.60 -17.69
CA TYR A 106 -2.41 4.98 -17.45
C TYR A 106 -1.28 5.96 -17.73
N LYS A 107 -1.65 7.20 -18.07
CA LYS A 107 -0.73 8.32 -18.29
C LYS A 107 -1.21 9.53 -17.48
N LEU A 108 -0.26 10.33 -17.02
CA LEU A 108 -0.56 11.62 -16.41
C LEU A 108 -0.88 12.65 -17.50
N HIS A 109 -1.93 13.43 -17.28
CA HIS A 109 -2.14 14.66 -18.03
C HIS A 109 -1.03 15.68 -17.73
N HIS A 110 -0.87 16.68 -18.59
CA HIS A 110 0.21 17.67 -18.49
C HIS A 110 0.15 18.47 -17.17
N ASN A 111 -1.05 18.57 -16.59
CA ASN A 111 -1.32 19.19 -15.29
C ASN A 111 -0.93 18.32 -14.08
N ARG A 112 -0.41 17.10 -14.28
CA ARG A 112 0.01 16.12 -13.23
C ARG A 112 -1.03 15.75 -12.16
N ALA A 113 -2.24 16.29 -12.23
CA ALA A 113 -3.34 16.06 -11.28
C ALA A 113 -4.45 15.14 -11.83
N ILE A 114 -4.30 14.67 -13.07
CA ILE A 114 -5.33 13.90 -13.79
C ILE A 114 -4.67 12.66 -14.40
N LEU A 115 -5.30 11.50 -14.20
CA LEU A 115 -4.96 10.25 -14.86
C LEU A 115 -5.85 10.05 -16.09
N ILE A 116 -5.22 9.65 -17.19
CA ILE A 116 -5.85 9.36 -18.48
C ILE A 116 -5.53 7.91 -18.80
N ARG A 117 -6.53 7.15 -19.27
CA ARG A 117 -6.30 5.80 -19.76
C ARG A 117 -5.39 5.86 -21.00
N ALA A 118 -4.29 5.12 -20.99
CA ALA A 118 -3.47 4.98 -22.18
C ALA A 118 -4.34 4.33 -23.27
N LYS A 119 -4.59 5.04 -24.37
CA LYS A 119 -5.09 4.36 -25.57
C LYS A 119 -3.97 3.45 -26.06
N ASN A 120 -4.25 2.15 -26.12
CA ASN A 120 -3.53 1.25 -27.02
C ASN A 120 -3.80 1.68 -28.46
#